data_AF-A0A1J4VPJ2-F1
#
_entry.id   AF-A0A1J4VPJ2-F1
#
_cell.length_a   1.000
_cell.length_b   1.000
_cell.length_c   1.000
_cell.angle_alpha   90.00
_cell.angle_beta   90.00
_cell.angle_gamma   90.00
#
_symmetry.space_group_name_H-M   'P 1'
#
loop_
_entity.id
_entity.type
_entity.pdbx_description
1 polymer ?
#
loop_
_entity_poly.entity_id
_entity_poly.type
_entity_poly.pdbx_seq_one_letter_code
_entity_poly.pdbx_strand_id
1 'polypeptide(L)'
;MAKKKYNVAVVGATGMVGQVMVSILKERNFPVGILRPLASERSAGKKISFGKDSISIDTLSASSFKDIDIALFSAGASISEKFAPIAVKAGAVVIDNSSAFRMDPGVPLVVPEVNPEKAREHKGIIANPNCSTIQLVVVLNPIHKAAGIGRFVISTYQSVSGWGKEAVAELDGQTRSILNKKKPKVNKDILPRQIAFNLIPQIDVFCEDGYTKEEKKVVNETRKILGDDTIKISSTCVRVPVYMAHSESVNIQLKRPLDIKRLKEILSKAKGVKVMDEPSTSTYPTPIDAAGKDDVFVGRIRRDDS
;
A
#
# COMPACT_ATOMS: atom_id res chain seq x y z
N MET A 1 1.57 -26.33 15.00
CA MET A 1 2.04 -25.47 16.11
C MET A 1 2.86 -24.34 15.52
N ALA A 2 2.75 -23.11 16.03
CA ALA A 2 3.58 -22.01 15.54
C ALA A 2 5.06 -22.28 15.84
N LYS A 3 5.95 -22.04 14.86
CA LYS A 3 7.41 -22.13 15.12
C LYS A 3 7.81 -21.05 16.12
N LYS A 4 8.81 -21.35 16.97
CA LYS A 4 9.41 -20.36 17.88
C LYS A 4 10.09 -19.22 17.14
N LYS A 5 10.65 -19.49 15.95
CA LYS A 5 11.26 -18.50 15.05
C LYS A 5 11.05 -18.89 13.58
N TYR A 6 10.99 -17.90 12.71
CA TYR A 6 10.85 -18.07 11.25
C TYR A 6 12.07 -17.56 10.51
N ASN A 7 12.49 -18.28 9.48
CA ASN A 7 13.48 -17.77 8.52
C ASN A 7 12.76 -16.91 7.50
N VAL A 8 13.12 -15.62 7.43
CA VAL A 8 12.43 -14.61 6.64
C VAL A 8 13.35 -14.10 5.54
N ALA A 9 12.88 -14.15 4.30
CA ALA A 9 13.52 -13.46 3.18
C ALA A 9 12.79 -12.14 2.87
N VAL A 10 13.55 -11.10 2.52
CA VAL A 10 12.97 -9.84 2.02
C VAL A 10 13.53 -9.56 0.63
N VAL A 11 12.71 -9.73 -0.39
CA VAL A 11 13.08 -9.54 -1.80
C VAL A 11 12.84 -8.10 -2.21
N GLY A 12 13.88 -7.41 -2.69
CA GLY A 12 13.85 -5.97 -2.91
C GLY A 12 14.25 -5.17 -1.67
N ALA A 13 15.08 -5.75 -0.79
CA ALA A 13 15.46 -5.18 0.50
C ALA A 13 16.12 -3.79 0.42
N THR A 14 16.71 -3.41 -0.72
CA THR A 14 17.30 -2.07 -0.91
C THR A 14 16.29 -1.00 -1.30
N GLY A 15 15.09 -1.39 -1.76
CA GLY A 15 14.02 -0.47 -2.08
C GLY A 15 13.40 0.16 -0.83
N MET A 16 12.70 1.27 -1.00
CA MET A 16 12.06 1.99 0.11
C MET A 16 11.08 1.09 0.89
N VAL A 17 10.25 0.32 0.19
CA VAL A 17 9.30 -0.61 0.82
C VAL A 17 10.02 -1.76 1.53
N GLY A 18 11.06 -2.34 0.91
CA GLY A 18 11.83 -3.43 1.53
C GLY A 18 12.53 -3.00 2.82
N GLN A 19 13.05 -1.78 2.88
CA GLN A 19 13.62 -1.21 4.11
C GLN A 19 12.55 -1.03 5.19
N VAL A 20 11.36 -0.56 4.83
CA VAL A 20 10.22 -0.45 5.76
C VAL A 20 9.80 -1.83 6.26
N MET A 21 9.72 -2.86 5.40
CA MET A 21 9.40 -4.23 5.81
C MET A 21 10.38 -4.74 6.88
N VAL A 22 11.69 -4.56 6.66
CA VAL A 22 12.73 -4.95 7.63
C VAL A 22 12.58 -4.16 8.94
N SER A 23 12.28 -2.86 8.86
CA SER A 23 12.07 -2.05 10.05
C SER A 23 10.84 -2.47 10.85
N ILE A 24 9.73 -2.80 10.19
CA ILE A 24 8.49 -3.24 10.83
C ILE A 24 8.64 -4.62 11.47
N LEU A 25 9.38 -5.54 10.84
CA LEU A 25 9.72 -6.83 11.46
C LEU A 25 10.40 -6.63 12.82
N LYS A 26 11.31 -5.65 12.91
CA LYS A 26 11.97 -5.29 14.16
C LYS A 26 11.01 -4.61 15.14
N GLU A 27 10.32 -3.57 14.69
CA GLU A 27 9.41 -2.77 15.53
C GLU A 27 8.36 -3.65 16.23
N ARG A 28 7.80 -4.60 15.49
CA ARG A 28 6.79 -5.54 16.00
C ARG A 28 7.38 -6.72 16.79
N ASN A 29 8.71 -6.73 17.03
CA ASN A 29 9.44 -7.86 17.61
C ASN A 29 9.07 -9.20 16.96
N PHE A 30 8.95 -9.23 15.63
CA PHE A 30 8.58 -10.43 14.90
C PHE A 30 9.62 -11.53 15.18
N PRO A 31 9.21 -12.79 15.41
CA PRO A 31 10.11 -13.87 15.81
C PRO A 31 10.98 -14.36 14.64
N VAL A 32 11.92 -13.51 14.19
CA VAL A 32 12.87 -13.82 13.12
C VAL A 32 13.98 -14.72 13.68
N GLY A 33 14.23 -15.84 13.00
CA GLY A 33 15.38 -16.72 13.19
C GLY A 33 16.56 -16.24 12.37
N ILE A 34 16.43 -16.33 11.06
CA ILE A 34 17.38 -15.81 10.07
C ILE A 34 16.66 -14.77 9.21
N LEU A 35 17.28 -13.60 9.02
CA LEU A 35 16.83 -12.62 8.03
C LEU A 35 17.75 -12.70 6.81
N ARG A 36 17.18 -12.98 5.63
CA ARG A 36 17.89 -12.99 4.34
C ARG A 36 17.42 -11.84 3.45
N PRO A 37 18.08 -10.67 3.49
CA PRO A 37 17.77 -9.57 2.59
C PRO A 37 18.30 -9.87 1.18
N LEU A 38 17.42 -9.83 0.20
CA LEU A 38 17.68 -10.18 -1.20
C LEU A 38 17.46 -8.97 -2.10
N ALA A 39 18.37 -8.75 -3.04
CA ALA A 39 18.25 -7.69 -4.04
C ALA A 39 18.91 -8.07 -5.38
N SER A 40 18.95 -7.12 -6.32
CA SER A 40 19.70 -7.29 -7.56
C SER A 40 21.22 -7.35 -7.31
N GLU A 41 21.95 -7.89 -8.27
CA GLU A 41 23.42 -8.03 -8.22
C GLU A 41 24.15 -6.71 -7.92
N ARG A 42 23.67 -5.58 -8.47
CA ARG A 42 24.22 -4.23 -8.16
C ARG A 42 24.19 -3.86 -6.67
N SER A 43 23.36 -4.54 -5.90
CA SER A 43 23.10 -4.28 -4.49
C SER A 43 23.74 -5.31 -3.57
N ALA A 44 24.34 -6.37 -4.12
CA ALA A 44 25.00 -7.39 -3.34
C ALA A 44 26.15 -6.80 -2.50
N GLY A 45 26.31 -7.31 -1.28
CA GLY A 45 27.34 -6.84 -0.34
C GLY A 45 27.04 -5.52 0.37
N LYS A 46 26.03 -4.75 -0.07
CA LYS A 46 25.51 -3.64 0.73
C LYS A 46 24.93 -4.19 2.03
N LYS A 47 24.89 -3.38 3.08
CA LYS A 47 24.37 -3.79 4.38
C LYS A 47 23.02 -3.13 4.68
N ILE A 48 22.14 -3.86 5.35
CA ILE A 48 20.91 -3.34 5.94
C ILE A 48 20.97 -3.49 7.46
N SER A 49 20.42 -2.52 8.19
CA SER A 49 20.33 -2.57 9.64
C SER A 49 19.12 -3.40 10.06
N PHE A 50 19.34 -4.31 11.01
CA PHE A 50 18.28 -5.04 11.69
C PHE A 50 18.65 -5.18 13.17
N GLY A 51 17.96 -4.49 14.06
CA GLY A 51 18.35 -4.49 15.47
C GLY A 51 19.60 -3.65 15.70
N LYS A 52 20.59 -4.27 16.35
CA LYS A 52 21.97 -3.78 16.45
C LYS A 52 22.86 -4.41 15.37
N ASP A 53 22.32 -5.36 14.61
CA ASP A 53 23.06 -6.14 13.63
C ASP A 53 23.05 -5.45 12.27
N SER A 54 24.10 -5.73 11.49
CA SER A 54 24.25 -5.26 10.12
C SER A 54 24.38 -6.47 9.20
N ILE A 55 23.37 -6.69 8.36
CA ILE A 55 23.24 -7.91 7.57
C ILE A 55 23.59 -7.60 6.11
N SER A 56 24.45 -8.41 5.51
CA SER A 56 24.82 -8.29 4.10
C SER A 56 23.64 -8.68 3.21
N ILE A 57 23.45 -7.94 2.13
CA ILE A 57 22.45 -8.22 1.11
C ILE A 57 23.01 -9.25 0.13
N ASP A 58 22.23 -10.30 -0.07
CA ASP A 58 22.52 -11.37 -1.02
C ASP A 58 21.87 -11.09 -2.39
N THR A 59 22.49 -11.63 -3.44
CA THR A 59 21.90 -11.61 -4.79
C THR A 59 20.68 -12.53 -4.85
N LEU A 60 19.57 -12.01 -5.38
CA LEU A 60 18.37 -12.80 -5.64
C LEU A 60 18.64 -13.83 -6.75
N SER A 61 18.45 -15.10 -6.42
CA SER A 61 18.61 -16.23 -7.33
C SER A 61 17.61 -17.34 -6.98
N ALA A 62 17.53 -18.38 -7.82
CA ALA A 62 16.61 -19.49 -7.58
C ALA A 62 16.92 -20.29 -6.30
N SER A 63 18.18 -20.32 -5.87
CA SER A 63 18.61 -21.00 -4.63
C SER A 63 18.41 -20.15 -3.37
N SER A 64 18.07 -18.86 -3.51
CA SER A 64 17.95 -17.91 -2.39
C SER A 64 16.86 -18.27 -1.38
N PHE A 65 15.93 -19.16 -1.72
CA PHE A 65 14.78 -19.52 -0.88
C PHE A 65 14.97 -20.82 -0.09
N LYS A 66 16.16 -21.44 -0.15
CA LYS A 66 16.45 -22.61 0.67
C LYS A 66 16.30 -22.29 2.16
N ASP A 67 15.55 -23.12 2.87
CA ASP A 67 15.26 -23.02 4.31
C ASP A 67 14.53 -21.73 4.72
N ILE A 68 13.84 -21.04 3.79
CA ILE A 68 13.02 -19.87 4.07
C ILE A 68 11.58 -20.30 4.38
N ASP A 69 11.04 -19.81 5.49
CA ASP A 69 9.65 -20.04 5.88
C ASP A 69 8.70 -19.00 5.28
N ILE A 70 9.12 -17.73 5.30
CA ILE A 70 8.31 -16.59 4.85
C ILE A 70 9.16 -15.72 3.92
N ALA A 71 8.64 -15.38 2.75
CA ALA A 71 9.30 -14.46 1.84
C ALA A 71 8.42 -13.23 1.57
N LEU A 72 8.90 -12.06 1.98
CA LEU A 72 8.26 -10.77 1.75
C LEU A 72 8.80 -10.18 0.44
N PHE A 73 7.94 -9.98 -0.55
CA PHE A 73 8.33 -9.49 -1.87
C PHE A 73 7.96 -8.02 -2.04
N SER A 74 8.93 -7.20 -2.44
CA SER A 74 8.77 -5.77 -2.75
C SER A 74 9.68 -5.33 -3.89
N ALA A 75 9.76 -6.12 -4.97
CA ALA A 75 10.69 -5.91 -6.09
C ALA A 75 10.02 -5.70 -7.46
N GLY A 76 8.70 -5.52 -7.48
CA GLY A 76 7.91 -5.32 -8.71
C GLY A 76 7.29 -6.60 -9.26
N ALA A 77 6.34 -6.44 -10.20
CA ALA A 77 5.51 -7.54 -10.71
C ALA A 77 6.32 -8.61 -11.44
N SER A 78 7.21 -8.21 -12.37
CA SER A 78 8.02 -9.15 -13.15
C SER A 78 8.95 -10.03 -12.30
N ILE A 79 9.53 -9.46 -11.24
CA ILE A 79 10.35 -10.22 -10.28
C ILE A 79 9.49 -11.19 -9.49
N SER A 80 8.27 -10.79 -9.12
CA SER A 80 7.35 -11.61 -8.35
C SER A 80 6.82 -12.77 -9.19
N GLU A 81 6.43 -12.54 -10.44
CA GLU A 81 6.05 -13.58 -11.42
C GLU A 81 7.14 -14.64 -11.59
N LYS A 82 8.41 -14.20 -11.65
CA LYS A 82 9.55 -15.11 -11.80
C LYS A 82 9.88 -15.89 -10.54
N PHE A 83 9.99 -15.22 -9.40
CA PHE A 83 10.61 -15.79 -8.19
C PHE A 83 9.62 -16.24 -7.11
N ALA A 84 8.38 -15.74 -7.08
CA ALA A 84 7.40 -16.21 -6.11
C ALA A 84 7.08 -17.71 -6.28
N PRO A 85 6.86 -18.25 -7.49
CA PRO A 85 6.65 -19.69 -7.68
C PRO A 85 7.88 -20.53 -7.24
N ILE A 86 9.08 -20.01 -7.44
CA ILE A 86 10.33 -20.66 -7.02
C ILE A 86 10.42 -20.72 -5.49
N ALA A 87 10.10 -19.62 -4.81
CA ALA A 87 10.06 -19.56 -3.34
C ALA A 87 9.03 -20.53 -2.77
N VAL A 88 7.82 -20.60 -3.36
CA VAL A 88 6.79 -21.57 -2.97
C VAL A 88 7.26 -23.00 -3.16
N LYS A 89 7.89 -23.32 -4.30
CA LYS A 89 8.46 -24.65 -4.55
C LYS A 89 9.56 -25.03 -3.55
N ALA A 90 10.29 -24.04 -3.03
CA ALA A 90 11.29 -24.22 -1.97
C ALA A 90 10.68 -24.37 -0.56
N GLY A 91 9.35 -24.24 -0.41
CA GLY A 91 8.61 -24.42 0.83
C GLY A 91 8.23 -23.13 1.57
N ALA A 92 8.55 -21.95 1.02
CA ALA A 92 8.23 -20.67 1.64
C ALA A 92 6.77 -20.25 1.38
N VAL A 93 6.16 -19.56 2.34
CA VAL A 93 4.95 -18.76 2.09
C VAL A 93 5.37 -17.37 1.62
N VAL A 94 4.93 -16.99 0.43
CA VAL A 94 5.20 -15.70 -0.18
C VAL A 94 4.09 -14.71 0.17
N ILE A 95 4.50 -13.52 0.63
CA ILE A 95 3.63 -12.36 0.77
C ILE A 95 4.10 -11.33 -0.24
N ASP A 96 3.34 -11.16 -1.32
CA ASP A 96 3.73 -10.33 -2.46
C ASP A 96 3.06 -8.94 -2.43
N ASN A 97 3.88 -7.89 -2.36
CA ASN A 97 3.42 -6.50 -2.45
C ASN A 97 3.09 -6.05 -3.89
N SER A 98 3.56 -6.78 -4.89
CA SER A 98 3.35 -6.39 -6.29
C SER A 98 1.89 -6.59 -6.75
N SER A 99 1.59 -6.13 -7.97
CA SER A 99 0.28 -6.38 -8.58
C SER A 99 0.15 -7.75 -9.25
N ALA A 100 1.23 -8.54 -9.35
CA ALA A 100 1.33 -9.74 -10.18
C ALA A 100 0.19 -10.74 -9.92
N PHE A 101 -0.12 -10.99 -8.65
CA PHE A 101 -1.05 -12.05 -8.25
C PHE A 101 -2.35 -11.53 -7.65
N ARG A 102 -2.56 -10.21 -7.58
CA ARG A 102 -3.70 -9.63 -6.84
C ARG A 102 -5.05 -10.09 -7.36
N MET A 103 -5.18 -10.24 -8.68
CA MET A 103 -6.43 -10.65 -9.33
C MET A 103 -6.47 -12.13 -9.73
N ASP A 104 -5.43 -12.91 -9.41
CA ASP A 104 -5.44 -14.36 -9.62
C ASP A 104 -6.52 -15.00 -8.71
N PRO A 105 -7.44 -15.82 -9.25
CA PRO A 105 -8.50 -16.45 -8.46
C PRO A 105 -7.97 -17.48 -7.45
N GLY A 106 -6.78 -18.03 -7.66
CA GLY A 106 -6.10 -18.97 -6.76
C GLY A 106 -5.27 -18.31 -5.66
N VAL A 107 -5.14 -16.97 -5.67
CA VAL A 107 -4.34 -16.21 -4.70
C VAL A 107 -5.25 -15.28 -3.87
N PRO A 108 -5.26 -15.41 -2.53
CA PRO A 108 -6.03 -14.51 -1.69
C PRO A 108 -5.41 -13.10 -1.67
N LEU A 109 -6.26 -12.08 -1.76
CA LEU A 109 -5.92 -10.67 -1.62
C LEU A 109 -6.37 -10.20 -0.24
N VAL A 110 -5.42 -9.91 0.65
CA VAL A 110 -5.71 -9.86 2.10
C VAL A 110 -5.41 -8.50 2.71
N VAL A 111 -6.38 -7.99 3.47
CA VAL A 111 -6.20 -6.92 4.47
C VAL A 111 -6.61 -7.49 5.83
N PRO A 112 -5.69 -7.63 6.80
CA PRO A 112 -5.96 -8.32 8.07
C PRO A 112 -7.15 -7.77 8.87
N GLU A 113 -7.44 -6.48 8.76
CA GLU A 113 -8.57 -5.80 9.40
C GLU A 113 -9.92 -6.08 8.71
N VAL A 114 -9.89 -6.61 7.49
CA VAL A 114 -11.07 -6.79 6.63
C VAL A 114 -11.45 -8.24 6.44
N ASN A 115 -10.51 -9.06 5.93
CA ASN A 115 -10.72 -10.44 5.52
C ASN A 115 -9.56 -11.38 5.94
N PRO A 116 -9.17 -11.39 7.24
CA PRO A 116 -8.00 -12.15 7.71
C PRO A 116 -8.12 -13.67 7.48
N GLU A 117 -9.34 -14.20 7.44
CA GLU A 117 -9.62 -15.61 7.17
C GLU A 117 -9.11 -16.06 5.79
N LYS A 118 -9.11 -15.16 4.79
CA LYS A 118 -8.63 -15.45 3.43
C LYS A 118 -7.16 -15.83 3.37
N ALA A 119 -6.35 -15.38 4.33
CA ALA A 119 -4.95 -15.81 4.40
C ALA A 119 -4.81 -17.32 4.52
N ARG A 120 -5.75 -18.02 5.18
CA ARG A 120 -5.69 -19.48 5.36
C ARG A 120 -5.98 -20.27 4.08
N GLU A 121 -6.57 -19.63 3.07
CA GLU A 121 -6.90 -20.23 1.78
C GLU A 121 -5.71 -20.24 0.80
N HIS A 122 -4.54 -19.72 1.21
CA HIS A 122 -3.39 -19.57 0.33
C HIS A 122 -2.86 -20.92 -0.18
N LYS A 123 -2.35 -20.91 -1.42
CA LYS A 123 -1.60 -22.04 -2.01
C LYS A 123 -0.10 -21.75 -2.09
N GLY A 124 0.41 -21.01 -1.10
CA GLY A 124 1.82 -20.60 -0.99
C GLY A 124 2.04 -19.11 -1.29
N ILE A 125 1.12 -18.44 -1.97
CA ILE A 125 1.20 -16.99 -2.23
C ILE A 125 0.00 -16.30 -1.57
N ILE A 126 0.25 -15.18 -0.91
CA ILE A 126 -0.73 -14.21 -0.44
C ILE A 126 -0.40 -12.87 -1.10
N ALA A 127 -1.38 -12.24 -1.74
CA ALA A 127 -1.19 -10.92 -2.34
C ALA A 127 -1.52 -9.83 -1.32
N ASN A 128 -0.63 -8.84 -1.23
CA ASN A 128 -0.88 -7.58 -0.53
C ASN A 128 -1.47 -6.55 -1.53
N PRO A 129 -2.55 -5.84 -1.16
CA PRO A 129 -3.22 -4.93 -2.07
C PRO A 129 -2.46 -3.63 -2.36
N ASN A 130 -3.02 -2.82 -3.25
CA ASN A 130 -2.58 -1.47 -3.54
C ASN A 130 -2.68 -0.59 -2.28
N CYS A 131 -1.69 0.29 -2.07
CA CYS A 131 -1.62 1.19 -0.94
C CYS A 131 -2.87 2.09 -0.76
N SER A 132 -3.43 2.63 -1.86
CA SER A 132 -4.68 3.40 -1.81
C SER A 132 -5.88 2.53 -1.46
N THR A 133 -5.92 1.29 -1.97
CA THR A 133 -7.01 0.37 -1.66
C THR A 133 -6.99 -0.07 -0.19
N ILE A 134 -5.81 -0.35 0.40
CA ILE A 134 -5.70 -0.79 1.80
C ILE A 134 -6.34 0.22 2.75
N GLN A 135 -5.93 1.49 2.68
CA GLN A 135 -6.48 2.52 3.57
C GLN A 135 -7.99 2.71 3.38
N LEU A 136 -8.47 2.60 2.14
CA LEU A 136 -9.88 2.71 1.80
C LEU A 136 -10.70 1.58 2.41
N VAL A 137 -10.33 0.32 2.17
CA VAL A 137 -11.16 -0.84 2.56
C VAL A 137 -11.20 -1.07 4.07
N VAL A 138 -10.17 -0.66 4.81
CA VAL A 138 -10.18 -0.66 6.28
C VAL A 138 -11.31 0.23 6.82
N VAL A 139 -11.60 1.34 6.14
CA VAL A 139 -12.70 2.26 6.47
C VAL A 139 -14.03 1.78 5.91
N LEU A 140 -14.05 1.31 4.65
CA LEU A 140 -15.29 0.89 3.98
C LEU A 140 -15.89 -0.39 4.58
N ASN A 141 -15.07 -1.34 5.01
CA ASN A 141 -15.54 -2.63 5.52
C ASN A 141 -16.55 -2.51 6.69
N PRO A 142 -16.27 -1.79 7.79
CA PRO A 142 -17.24 -1.65 8.87
C PRO A 142 -18.50 -0.89 8.43
N ILE A 143 -18.39 0.07 7.50
CA ILE A 143 -19.54 0.79 6.93
C ILE A 143 -20.41 -0.17 6.09
N HIS A 144 -19.77 -0.96 5.25
CA HIS A 144 -20.42 -1.93 4.38
C HIS A 144 -21.15 -3.00 5.19
N LYS A 145 -20.55 -3.51 6.27
CA LYS A 145 -21.21 -4.46 7.19
C LYS A 145 -22.45 -3.86 7.86
N ALA A 146 -22.40 -2.59 8.26
CA ALA A 146 -23.52 -1.93 8.94
C ALA A 146 -24.68 -1.60 7.98
N ALA A 147 -24.39 -0.95 6.85
CA ALA A 147 -25.41 -0.33 6.00
C ALA A 147 -25.41 -0.82 4.56
N GLY A 148 -24.40 -1.57 4.13
CA GLY A 148 -24.14 -1.90 2.73
C GLY A 148 -23.72 -0.67 1.93
N ILE A 149 -22.81 -0.84 0.99
CA ILE A 149 -22.40 0.22 0.05
C ILE A 149 -22.96 -0.13 -1.33
N GLY A 150 -23.70 0.79 -1.94
CA GLY A 150 -24.22 0.65 -3.30
C GLY A 150 -23.27 1.27 -4.33
N ARG A 151 -22.78 2.47 -4.04
CA ARG A 151 -21.83 3.21 -4.88
C ARG A 151 -20.87 4.00 -4.03
N PHE A 152 -19.66 4.24 -4.53
CA PHE A 152 -18.87 5.37 -4.07
C PHE A 152 -18.07 6.01 -5.20
N VAL A 153 -17.74 7.29 -5.00
CA VAL A 153 -16.83 8.07 -5.84
C VAL A 153 -15.62 8.45 -5.00
N ILE A 154 -14.43 8.24 -5.53
CA ILE A 154 -13.18 8.52 -4.85
C ILE A 154 -12.24 9.37 -5.72
N SER A 155 -11.69 10.40 -5.10
CA SER A 155 -10.57 11.18 -5.64
C SER A 155 -9.37 11.05 -4.71
N THR A 156 -8.29 10.46 -5.20
CA THR A 156 -7.07 10.23 -4.41
C THR A 156 -6.07 11.35 -4.61
N TYR A 157 -5.38 11.71 -3.54
CA TYR A 157 -4.27 12.64 -3.47
C TYR A 157 -3.05 11.85 -3.00
N GLN A 158 -2.44 11.10 -3.91
CA GLN A 158 -1.36 10.17 -3.56
C GLN A 158 -0.01 10.91 -3.47
N SER A 159 0.75 10.63 -2.42
CA SER A 159 2.12 11.11 -2.21
C SER A 159 3.11 10.56 -3.25
N VAL A 160 4.24 11.24 -3.42
CA VAL A 160 5.33 10.83 -4.32
C VAL A 160 6.05 9.57 -3.87
N SER A 161 6.01 9.24 -2.57
CA SER A 161 6.59 7.97 -2.07
C SER A 161 5.99 6.73 -2.74
N GLY A 162 4.74 6.78 -3.22
CA GLY A 162 4.14 5.65 -3.94
C GLY A 162 4.87 5.30 -5.25
N TRP A 163 5.66 6.23 -5.80
CA TRP A 163 6.46 6.02 -7.01
C TRP A 163 7.87 5.49 -6.70
N GLY A 164 8.36 5.74 -5.49
CA GLY A 164 9.69 5.30 -5.06
C GLY A 164 10.64 6.42 -4.69
N LYS A 165 11.88 6.04 -4.35
CA LYS A 165 12.89 6.94 -3.80
C LYS A 165 13.34 8.00 -4.81
N GLU A 166 13.47 7.66 -6.09
CA GLU A 166 13.87 8.63 -7.11
C GLU A 166 12.85 9.77 -7.26
N ALA A 167 11.54 9.47 -7.20
CA ALA A 167 10.49 10.49 -7.29
C ALA A 167 10.45 11.43 -6.07
N VAL A 168 10.75 10.91 -4.87
CA VAL A 168 10.92 11.72 -3.66
C VAL A 168 12.09 12.70 -3.83
N ALA A 169 13.23 12.21 -4.33
CA ALA A 169 14.40 13.04 -4.60
C ALA A 169 14.13 14.09 -5.70
N GLU A 170 13.34 13.73 -6.71
CA GLU A 170 12.92 14.67 -7.75
C GLU A 170 12.00 15.77 -7.21
N LEU A 171 11.03 15.45 -6.36
CA LEU A 171 10.21 16.47 -5.70
C LEU A 171 11.07 17.47 -4.90
N ASP A 172 12.05 16.98 -4.12
CA ASP A 172 12.98 17.84 -3.36
C ASP A 172 13.82 18.73 -4.31
N GLY A 173 14.42 18.14 -5.34
CA GLY A 173 15.25 18.86 -6.31
C GLY A 173 14.48 19.91 -7.11
N GLN A 174 13.27 19.59 -7.57
CA GLN A 174 12.39 20.52 -8.27
C GLN A 174 11.95 21.66 -7.33
N THR A 175 11.56 21.34 -6.10
CA THR A 175 11.14 22.33 -5.10
C THR A 175 12.26 23.32 -4.79
N ARG A 176 13.48 22.83 -4.49
CA ARG A 176 14.66 23.68 -4.25
C ARG A 176 14.98 24.57 -5.43
N SER A 177 14.87 24.06 -6.66
CA SER A 177 15.14 24.85 -7.87
C SER A 177 14.18 26.03 -7.98
N ILE A 178 12.88 25.77 -7.82
CA ILE A 178 11.84 26.80 -7.92
C ILE A 178 12.00 27.86 -6.82
N LEU A 179 12.23 27.44 -5.57
CA LEU A 179 12.43 28.37 -4.45
C LEU A 179 13.68 29.25 -4.64
N ASN A 180 14.70 28.76 -5.34
CA ASN A 180 15.88 29.53 -5.72
C ASN A 180 15.70 30.31 -7.04
N LYS A 181 14.46 30.49 -7.52
CA LYS A 181 14.12 31.17 -8.79
C LYS A 181 14.83 30.58 -10.02
N LYS A 182 15.11 29.27 -9.99
CA LYS A 182 15.69 28.51 -11.11
C LYS A 182 14.62 27.63 -11.75
N LYS A 183 14.75 27.39 -13.06
CA LYS A 183 13.89 26.43 -13.77
C LYS A 183 14.18 25.02 -13.25
N PRO A 184 13.17 24.26 -12.76
CA PRO A 184 13.38 22.90 -12.29
C PRO A 184 13.72 21.97 -13.46
N LYS A 185 14.65 21.04 -13.22
CA LYS A 185 14.89 19.92 -14.14
C LYS A 185 13.80 18.87 -13.91
N VAL A 186 13.10 18.50 -14.98
CA VAL A 186 12.11 17.42 -14.97
C VAL A 186 12.74 16.20 -15.64
N ASN A 187 12.86 15.09 -14.91
CA ASN A 187 13.29 13.82 -15.47
C ASN A 187 12.06 12.99 -15.86
N LYS A 188 11.77 12.95 -17.16
CA LYS A 188 10.61 12.23 -17.70
C LYS A 188 10.67 10.72 -17.50
N ASP A 189 11.85 10.16 -17.22
CA ASP A 189 12.02 8.74 -16.90
C ASP A 189 11.55 8.40 -15.49
N ILE A 190 11.42 9.40 -14.61
CA ILE A 190 10.92 9.23 -13.24
C ILE A 190 9.49 9.74 -13.16
N LEU A 191 9.22 11.01 -13.50
CA LEU A 191 7.87 11.59 -13.47
C LEU A 191 7.52 12.23 -14.82
N PRO A 192 6.31 12.02 -15.35
CA PRO A 192 5.95 12.49 -16.68
C PRO A 192 5.93 14.02 -16.81
N ARG A 193 5.75 14.73 -15.68
CA ARG A 193 5.66 16.19 -15.58
C ARG A 193 6.30 16.67 -14.28
N GLN A 194 6.53 17.99 -14.18
CA GLN A 194 6.90 18.63 -12.92
C GLN A 194 5.87 18.29 -11.84
N ILE A 195 6.33 17.86 -10.67
CA ILE A 195 5.49 17.56 -9.52
C ILE A 195 5.54 18.68 -8.49
N ALA A 196 6.68 19.38 -8.32
CA ALA A 196 6.76 20.48 -7.38
C ALA A 196 5.75 21.58 -7.73
N PHE A 197 4.92 21.95 -6.74
CA PHE A 197 3.82 22.91 -6.88
C PHE A 197 2.83 22.56 -7.99
N ASN A 198 2.62 21.28 -8.29
CA ASN A 198 1.73 20.83 -9.36
C ASN A 198 0.99 19.53 -9.00
N LEU A 199 -0.05 19.21 -9.76
CA LEU A 199 -0.86 18.00 -9.65
C LEU A 199 -0.72 17.19 -10.95
N ILE A 200 -0.53 15.88 -10.85
CA ILE A 200 -0.45 14.99 -12.02
C ILE A 200 -1.64 14.03 -11.97
N PRO A 201 -2.68 14.21 -12.82
CA PRO A 201 -3.87 13.36 -12.84
C PRO A 201 -3.63 12.07 -13.64
N GLN A 202 -2.49 11.43 -13.37
CA GLN A 202 -2.10 10.16 -13.97
C GLN A 202 -1.20 9.43 -12.97
N ILE A 203 -1.65 8.25 -12.58
CA ILE A 203 -0.84 7.30 -11.80
C ILE A 203 -0.87 5.97 -12.53
N ASP A 204 0.30 5.40 -12.76
CA ASP A 204 0.46 4.26 -13.66
C ASP A 204 0.12 4.66 -15.13
N VAL A 205 -0.05 3.67 -16.01
CA VAL A 205 -0.37 3.89 -17.43
C VAL A 205 -1.88 3.95 -17.68
N PHE A 206 -2.28 4.67 -18.73
CA PHE A 206 -3.66 4.66 -19.22
C PHE A 206 -4.03 3.31 -19.84
N CYS A 207 -5.30 2.95 -19.70
CA CYS A 207 -5.98 1.87 -20.39
C CYS A 207 -6.77 2.44 -21.59
N GLU A 208 -7.28 1.55 -22.44
CA GLU A 208 -8.02 1.92 -23.66
C GLU A 208 -9.31 2.72 -23.38
N ASP A 209 -9.94 2.49 -22.22
CA ASP A 209 -11.18 3.17 -21.78
C ASP A 209 -10.93 4.52 -21.09
N GLY A 210 -9.69 5.02 -21.10
CA GLY A 210 -9.33 6.32 -20.52
C GLY A 210 -9.06 6.29 -19.01
N TYR A 211 -9.35 5.19 -18.31
CA TYR A 211 -8.91 5.00 -16.93
C TYR A 211 -7.42 4.62 -16.86
N THR A 212 -6.75 5.02 -15.80
CA THR A 212 -5.42 4.52 -15.46
C THR A 212 -5.49 3.14 -14.80
N LYS A 213 -4.39 2.38 -14.88
CA LYS A 213 -4.27 1.12 -14.14
C LYS A 213 -4.44 1.31 -12.63
N GLU A 214 -4.03 2.44 -12.07
CA GLU A 214 -4.21 2.73 -10.65
C GLU A 214 -5.68 2.82 -10.27
N GLU A 215 -6.49 3.52 -11.07
CA GLU A 215 -7.94 3.62 -10.86
C GLU A 215 -8.60 2.24 -10.98
N LYS A 216 -8.18 1.42 -11.95
CA LYS A 216 -8.68 0.04 -12.07
C LYS A 216 -8.31 -0.85 -10.88
N LYS A 217 -7.13 -0.67 -10.28
CA LYS A 217 -6.74 -1.39 -9.05
C LYS A 217 -7.70 -1.05 -7.91
N VAL A 218 -7.98 0.24 -7.67
CA VAL A 218 -8.93 0.67 -6.63
C VAL A 218 -10.28 -0.02 -6.80
N VAL A 219 -10.81 -0.07 -8.03
CA VAL A 219 -12.09 -0.73 -8.33
C VAL A 219 -12.03 -2.24 -8.07
N ASN A 220 -11.10 -2.93 -8.74
CA ASN A 220 -11.07 -4.40 -8.77
C ASN A 220 -10.67 -5.00 -7.42
N GLU A 221 -9.67 -4.40 -6.77
CA GLU A 221 -9.16 -4.88 -5.49
C GLU A 221 -10.19 -4.62 -4.38
N THR A 222 -10.87 -3.47 -4.36
CA THR A 222 -11.95 -3.20 -3.39
C THR A 222 -13.04 -4.28 -3.44
N ARG A 223 -13.52 -4.62 -4.64
CA ARG A 223 -14.56 -5.64 -4.82
C ARG A 223 -14.09 -7.01 -4.35
N LYS A 224 -12.88 -7.43 -4.74
CA LYS A 224 -12.30 -8.71 -4.31
C LYS A 224 -12.12 -8.79 -2.79
N ILE A 225 -11.65 -7.71 -2.15
CA ILE A 225 -11.38 -7.67 -0.70
C ILE A 225 -12.69 -7.65 0.10
N LEU A 226 -13.67 -6.86 -0.32
CA LEU A 226 -14.98 -6.77 0.35
C LEU A 226 -15.91 -7.95 0.01
N GLY A 227 -15.61 -8.70 -1.05
CA GLY A 227 -16.44 -9.83 -1.50
C GLY A 227 -17.79 -9.39 -2.09
N ASP A 228 -17.87 -8.19 -2.66
CA ASP A 228 -19.11 -7.65 -3.28
C ASP A 228 -18.79 -6.96 -4.61
N ASP A 229 -19.02 -7.68 -5.72
CA ASP A 229 -18.84 -7.17 -7.08
C ASP A 229 -19.96 -6.20 -7.50
N THR A 230 -21.05 -6.09 -6.72
CA THR A 230 -22.18 -5.20 -7.03
C THR A 230 -21.90 -3.73 -6.72
N ILE A 231 -20.83 -3.44 -5.96
CA ILE A 231 -20.45 -2.08 -5.60
C ILE A 231 -20.04 -1.31 -6.86
N LYS A 232 -20.73 -0.19 -7.13
CA LYS A 232 -20.40 0.73 -8.23
C LYS A 232 -19.30 1.68 -7.77
N ILE A 233 -18.18 1.72 -8.48
CA ILE A 233 -17.00 2.50 -8.06
C ILE A 233 -16.58 3.40 -9.21
N SER A 234 -16.33 4.68 -8.91
CA SER A 234 -15.69 5.64 -9.81
C SER A 234 -14.46 6.18 -9.10
N SER A 235 -13.28 5.99 -9.68
CA SER A 235 -12.00 6.39 -9.09
C SER A 235 -11.26 7.38 -9.96
N THR A 236 -10.70 8.42 -9.35
CA THR A 236 -9.76 9.34 -9.99
C THR A 236 -8.48 9.41 -9.17
N CYS A 237 -7.34 9.12 -9.80
CA CYS A 237 -6.05 9.03 -9.10
C CYS A 237 -5.09 10.15 -9.48
N VAL A 238 -4.79 11.04 -8.52
CA VAL A 238 -3.92 12.20 -8.72
C VAL A 238 -2.69 12.12 -7.84
N ARG A 239 -1.51 12.30 -8.44
CA ARG A 239 -0.25 12.46 -7.70
C ARG A 239 -0.10 13.92 -7.25
N VAL A 240 0.23 14.11 -5.99
CA VAL A 240 0.35 15.42 -5.34
C VAL A 240 1.75 15.66 -4.78
N PRO A 241 2.20 16.91 -4.55
CA PRO A 241 3.54 17.23 -4.07
C PRO A 241 3.67 17.02 -2.55
N VAL A 242 3.32 15.82 -2.10
CA VAL A 242 3.41 15.38 -0.71
C VAL A 242 4.41 14.23 -0.65
N TYR A 243 5.36 14.28 0.28
CA TYR A 243 6.40 13.26 0.38
C TYR A 243 5.85 11.88 0.75
N MET A 244 5.03 11.80 1.79
CA MET A 244 4.53 10.55 2.37
C MET A 244 3.10 10.72 2.87
N ALA A 245 2.37 9.60 2.93
CA ALA A 245 0.93 9.47 3.20
C ALA A 245 0.04 9.91 2.03
N HIS A 246 -0.94 9.06 1.70
CA HIS A 246 -1.97 9.37 0.72
C HIS A 246 -3.17 10.01 1.43
N SER A 247 -3.97 10.77 0.69
CA SER A 247 -5.26 11.26 1.16
C SER A 247 -6.33 10.93 0.14
N GLU A 248 -7.57 10.74 0.61
CA GLU A 248 -8.67 10.33 -0.25
C GLU A 248 -9.92 11.11 0.14
N SER A 249 -10.57 11.71 -0.87
CA SER A 249 -11.92 12.24 -0.73
C SER A 249 -12.89 11.17 -1.24
N VAL A 250 -13.77 10.69 -0.38
CA VAL A 250 -14.68 9.58 -0.68
C VAL A 250 -16.12 10.01 -0.41
N ASN A 251 -16.97 9.95 -1.44
CA ASN A 251 -18.42 10.10 -1.34
C ASN A 251 -19.05 8.70 -1.46
N ILE A 252 -19.87 8.31 -0.48
CA ILE A 252 -20.39 6.94 -0.35
C ILE A 252 -21.91 6.97 -0.32
N GLN A 253 -22.54 6.21 -1.21
CA GLN A 253 -23.97 5.93 -1.20
C GLN A 253 -24.23 4.58 -0.53
N LEU A 254 -25.01 4.61 0.55
CA LEU A 254 -25.35 3.42 1.34
C LEU A 254 -26.61 2.73 0.83
N LYS A 255 -26.71 1.41 1.02
CA LYS A 255 -27.92 0.62 0.71
C LYS A 255 -29.01 0.83 1.77
N ARG A 256 -28.64 1.15 3.01
CA ARG A 256 -29.52 1.47 4.14
C ARG A 256 -29.10 2.78 4.79
N PRO A 257 -30.03 3.56 5.38
CA PRO A 257 -29.68 4.78 6.08
C PRO A 257 -28.76 4.48 7.28
N LEU A 258 -27.79 5.37 7.50
CA LEU A 258 -26.91 5.36 8.66
C LEU A 258 -26.74 6.79 9.17
N ASP A 259 -26.95 7.01 10.47
CA ASP A 259 -26.75 8.32 11.06
C ASP A 259 -25.25 8.61 11.29
N ILE A 260 -24.87 9.89 11.23
CA ILE A 260 -23.46 10.31 11.30
C ILE A 260 -22.85 9.96 12.66
N LYS A 261 -23.62 10.09 13.75
CA LYS A 261 -23.14 9.75 15.10
C LYS A 261 -22.78 8.27 15.18
N ARG A 262 -23.66 7.40 14.69
CA ARG A 262 -23.45 5.96 14.63
C ARG A 262 -22.31 5.57 13.70
N LEU A 263 -22.18 6.25 12.55
CA LEU A 263 -21.04 6.05 11.66
C LEU A 263 -19.71 6.35 12.38
N LYS A 264 -19.62 7.49 13.08
CA LYS A 264 -18.44 7.83 13.89
C LYS A 264 -18.17 6.77 14.97
N GLU A 265 -19.20 6.30 15.68
CA GLU A 265 -19.05 5.22 16.68
C GLU A 265 -18.52 3.91 16.09
N ILE A 266 -19.00 3.53 14.91
CA ILE A 266 -18.56 2.32 14.20
C ILE A 266 -17.08 2.47 13.82
N LEU A 267 -16.70 3.60 13.24
CA LEU A 267 -15.33 3.85 12.80
C LEU A 267 -14.35 3.96 13.98
N SER A 268 -14.75 4.59 15.09
CA SER A 268 -13.92 4.68 16.30
C SER A 268 -13.66 3.33 16.97
N LYS A 269 -14.46 2.29 16.65
CA LYS A 269 -14.27 0.91 17.13
C LYS A 269 -13.58 0.01 16.09
N ALA A 270 -13.39 0.48 14.86
CA ALA A 270 -12.77 -0.30 13.81
C ALA A 270 -11.26 -0.39 14.04
N LYS A 271 -10.72 -1.62 13.97
CA LYS A 271 -9.29 -1.85 14.13
C LYS A 271 -8.52 -1.15 12.99
N GLY A 272 -7.45 -0.43 13.37
CA GLY A 272 -6.61 0.30 12.42
C GLY A 272 -7.24 1.59 11.89
N VAL A 273 -8.36 2.06 12.46
CA VAL A 273 -8.99 3.34 12.13
C VAL A 273 -8.89 4.29 13.32
N LYS A 274 -8.49 5.53 13.06
CA LYS A 274 -8.52 6.61 14.03
C LYS A 274 -9.38 7.77 13.52
N VAL A 275 -10.48 8.03 14.22
CA VAL A 275 -11.37 9.16 13.89
C VAL A 275 -10.74 10.46 14.40
N MET A 276 -10.55 11.41 13.48
CA MET A 276 -10.08 12.77 13.75
C MET A 276 -11.03 13.72 13.02
N ASP A 277 -12.15 14.07 13.66
CA ASP A 277 -13.25 14.75 13.00
C ASP A 277 -13.95 15.78 13.90
N GLU A 278 -13.24 16.87 14.16
CA GLU A 278 -13.78 18.05 14.84
C GLU A 278 -13.49 19.33 14.02
N PRO A 279 -14.32 19.63 13.00
CA PRO A 279 -14.10 20.75 12.10
C PRO A 279 -14.08 22.12 12.79
N SER A 280 -14.81 22.31 13.91
CA SER A 280 -14.84 23.59 14.62
C SER A 280 -13.50 23.95 15.27
N THR A 281 -12.62 22.98 15.47
CA THR A 281 -11.26 23.15 16.00
C THR A 281 -10.19 22.79 14.98
N SER A 282 -10.53 22.79 13.68
CA SER A 282 -9.63 22.42 12.57
C SER A 282 -8.97 21.04 12.74
N THR A 283 -9.67 20.10 13.39
CA THR A 283 -9.17 18.75 13.63
C THR A 283 -9.68 17.80 12.55
N TYR A 284 -8.81 17.52 11.58
CA TYR A 284 -9.07 16.62 10.44
C TYR A 284 -7.76 16.03 9.89
N PRO A 285 -7.77 14.85 9.26
CA PRO A 285 -6.57 14.19 8.76
C PRO A 285 -5.80 15.04 7.76
N THR A 286 -4.50 15.16 7.97
CA THR A 286 -3.55 15.65 6.95
C THR A 286 -2.46 14.60 6.71
N PRO A 287 -1.76 14.64 5.56
CA PRO A 287 -0.65 13.72 5.31
C PRO A 287 0.45 13.77 6.38
N ILE A 288 0.71 14.94 6.97
CA ILE A 288 1.75 15.11 8.00
C ILE A 288 1.37 14.35 9.28
N ASP A 289 0.10 14.38 9.68
CA ASP A 289 -0.38 13.68 10.87
C ASP A 289 -0.30 12.15 10.73
N ALA A 290 -0.53 11.66 9.51
CA ALA A 290 -0.56 10.23 9.20
C ALA A 290 0.82 9.63 8.87
N ALA A 291 1.78 10.45 8.45
CA ALA A 291 3.10 9.98 8.02
C ALA A 291 3.82 9.18 9.13
N GLY A 292 4.16 7.92 8.84
CA GLY A 292 4.88 7.05 9.76
C GLY A 292 4.02 6.50 10.91
N LYS A 293 2.69 6.56 10.77
CA LYS A 293 1.73 5.94 11.69
C LYS A 293 1.09 4.71 11.04
N ASP A 294 0.68 3.76 11.88
CA ASP A 294 0.01 2.53 11.43
C ASP A 294 -1.49 2.70 11.18
N ASP A 295 -2.13 3.64 11.89
CA ASP A 295 -3.57 3.86 11.79
C ASP A 295 -3.96 4.62 10.51
N VAL A 296 -5.13 4.29 9.96
CA VAL A 296 -5.82 5.07 8.94
C VAL A 296 -6.64 6.16 9.64
N PHE A 297 -6.32 7.41 9.36
CA PHE A 297 -7.02 8.56 9.93
C PHE A 297 -8.23 8.95 9.08
N VAL A 298 -9.39 9.12 9.72
CA VAL A 298 -10.66 9.45 9.03
C VAL A 298 -11.29 10.69 9.65
N GLY A 299 -11.74 11.62 8.82
CA GLY A 299 -12.45 12.81 9.25
C GLY A 299 -13.22 13.47 8.12
N ARG A 300 -13.72 14.68 8.38
CA ARG A 300 -14.65 15.42 7.51
C ARG A 300 -15.93 14.63 7.20
N ILE A 301 -16.38 13.82 8.17
CA ILE A 301 -17.54 12.94 8.03
C ILE A 301 -18.81 13.77 8.10
N ARG A 302 -19.61 13.75 7.05
CA ARG A 302 -20.84 14.54 6.92
C ARG A 302 -21.81 13.88 5.96
N ARG A 303 -23.08 14.30 6.01
CA ARG A 303 -24.04 13.95 4.97
C ARG A 303 -23.75 14.73 3.70
N ASP A 304 -24.04 14.10 2.58
CA ASP A 304 -24.09 14.75 1.29
C ASP A 304 -25.54 15.19 1.06
N ASP A 305 -25.75 16.47 0.75
CA ASP A 305 -27.08 17.07 0.60
C ASP A 305 -27.55 17.12 -0.87
N SER A 306 -26.80 16.46 -1.78
CA SER A 306 -27.11 16.40 -3.21
C SER A 306 -28.01 15.22 -3.60
#